data_AF-A0AAD8MK32-F1
#
_entry.id   AF-A0AAD8MK32-F1
#
_cell.length_a   1.000
_cell.length_b   1.000
_cell.length_c   1.000
_cell.angle_alpha   90.00
_cell.angle_beta   90.00
_cell.angle_gamma   90.00
#
_symmetry.space_group_name_H-M   'P 1'
#
loop_
_entity.id
_entity.type
_entity.pdbx_description
1 polymer ?
#
loop_
_entity_poly.entity_id
_entity_poly.type
_entity_poly.pdbx_seq_one_letter_code
_entity_poly.pdbx_strand_id
1 'polypeptide(L)'
;MTFLSAHGVCYFLFWAVTNQLSEHEVAGEGKTGKLFRADFHERNGRTVLILKPGLQNTTSIDNQIRHLVYLIENVILNLPEGQEQMAWLIDFTGWSFSTSVPVKSTIDSISKIQNYCPEILVVAFFYNPPRIFEAF
;
A
#
# COMPACT_ATOMS: atom_id res chain seq x y z
N MET A 1 -15.73 17.09 20.40
CA MET A 1 -15.14 16.61 19.15
C MET A 1 -13.81 15.98 19.53
N THR A 2 -13.85 14.69 19.88
CA THR A 2 -12.75 13.99 20.54
C THR A 2 -11.73 13.58 19.47
N PHE A 3 -10.48 14.01 19.64
CA PHE A 3 -9.35 13.53 18.87
C PHE A 3 -9.25 12.00 19.08
N LEU A 4 -9.62 11.20 18.08
CA LEU A 4 -9.11 9.85 17.99
C LEU A 4 -7.61 10.00 17.71
N SER A 5 -6.76 9.43 18.57
CA SER A 5 -5.34 9.31 18.27
C SER A 5 -5.18 8.58 16.92
N ALA A 6 -4.07 8.80 16.22
CA ALA A 6 -3.75 8.09 14.97
C ALA A 6 -3.94 6.55 15.08
N HIS A 7 -3.75 6.00 16.29
CA HIS A 7 -4.02 4.60 16.62
C HIS A 7 -5.52 4.23 16.57
N GLY A 8 -6.42 5.10 17.03
CA GLY A 8 -7.86 4.86 17.00
C GLY A 8 -8.48 4.95 15.61
N VAL A 9 -7.93 5.79 14.72
CA VAL A 9 -8.34 5.87 13.31
C VAL A 9 -7.89 4.64 12.54
N CYS A 10 -6.65 4.16 12.74
CA CYS A 10 -6.17 2.89 12.19
C CYS A 10 -7.04 1.70 12.63
N TYR A 11 -7.44 1.62 13.90
CA TYR A 11 -8.32 0.56 14.39
C TYR A 11 -9.72 0.58 13.76
N PHE A 12 -10.26 1.77 13.48
CA PHE A 12 -11.57 1.91 12.85
C PHE A 12 -11.54 1.52 11.36
N LEU A 13 -10.48 1.85 10.63
CA LEU A 13 -10.27 1.40 9.25
C LEU A 13 -10.05 -0.12 9.19
N PHE A 14 -9.28 -0.67 10.12
CA PHE A 14 -9.10 -2.12 10.28
C PHE A 14 -10.46 -2.82 10.41
N TRP A 15 -11.35 -2.35 11.28
CA TRP A 15 -12.68 -2.92 11.44
C TRP A 15 -13.60 -2.71 10.22
N ALA A 16 -13.53 -1.55 9.57
CA ALA A 16 -14.41 -1.22 8.45
C ALA A 16 -14.04 -1.91 7.13
N VAL A 17 -12.76 -2.19 6.91
CA VAL A 17 -12.23 -2.67 5.61
C VAL A 17 -11.81 -4.13 5.65
N THR A 18 -11.14 -4.59 6.72
CA THR A 18 -10.53 -5.93 6.75
C THR A 18 -11.46 -7.02 7.30
N ASN A 19 -12.49 -6.65 8.06
CA ASN A 19 -13.44 -7.60 8.68
C ASN A 19 -14.34 -8.35 7.67
N GLN A 20 -14.18 -8.07 6.37
CA GLN A 20 -14.88 -8.72 5.26
C GLN A 20 -13.94 -9.49 4.30
N LEU A 21 -12.62 -9.50 4.53
CA LEU A 21 -11.67 -10.29 3.75
C LEU A 21 -11.39 -11.61 4.48
N SER A 22 -11.62 -12.74 3.81
CA SER A 22 -11.20 -14.04 4.32
C SER A 22 -9.68 -14.23 4.19
N GLU A 23 -9.09 -15.06 5.05
CA GLU A 23 -7.66 -15.43 4.97
C GLU A 23 -7.28 -16.00 3.59
N HIS A 24 -8.21 -16.75 2.97
CA HIS A 24 -8.04 -17.27 1.62
C HIS A 24 -7.95 -16.17 0.55
N GLU A 25 -8.73 -15.10 0.67
CA GLU A 25 -8.67 -13.96 -0.25
C GLU A 25 -7.37 -13.18 -0.08
N VAL A 26 -6.92 -12.97 1.16
CA VAL A 26 -5.63 -12.32 1.45
C VAL A 26 -4.47 -13.14 0.88
N ALA A 27 -4.45 -14.45 1.14
CA ALA A 27 -3.42 -15.34 0.63
C ALA A 27 -3.42 -15.43 -0.90
N GLY A 28 -4.61 -15.47 -1.53
CA GLY A 28 -4.76 -15.50 -2.98
C GLY A 28 -4.28 -14.21 -3.65
N GLU A 29 -4.62 -13.07 -3.07
CA GLU A 29 -4.22 -11.75 -3.55
C GLU A 29 -2.71 -11.51 -3.37
N GLY A 30 -2.13 -11.92 -2.23
CA GLY A 30 -0.72 -11.75 -1.91
C GLY A 30 0.24 -12.78 -2.56
N LYS A 31 -0.28 -13.80 -3.22
CA LYS A 31 0.48 -14.98 -3.68
C LYS A 31 1.72 -14.67 -4.54
N THR A 32 1.71 -13.59 -5.30
CA THR A 32 2.80 -13.24 -6.23
C THR A 32 3.91 -12.41 -5.61
N GLY A 33 3.79 -11.99 -4.35
CA GLY A 33 4.76 -11.06 -3.74
C GLY A 33 4.72 -9.67 -4.36
N LYS A 34 3.55 -9.26 -4.89
CA LYS A 34 3.34 -7.94 -5.49
C LYS A 34 3.34 -6.78 -4.49
N LEU A 35 3.23 -7.08 -3.20
CA LEU A 35 3.22 -6.10 -2.12
C LEU A 35 3.85 -6.73 -0.88
N PHE A 36 4.92 -6.15 -0.35
CA PHE A 36 5.60 -6.67 0.84
C PHE A 36 6.48 -5.62 1.53
N ARG A 37 6.71 -5.80 2.83
CA ARG A 37 7.67 -5.01 3.62
C ARG A 37 9.09 -5.46 3.30
N ALA A 38 9.96 -4.52 2.98
CA ALA A 38 11.38 -4.80 2.80
C ALA A 38 12.05 -5.19 4.13
N ASP A 39 13.12 -5.96 4.04
CA ASP A 39 14.01 -6.30 5.16
C ASP A 39 15.10 -5.24 5.40
N PHE A 40 15.12 -4.17 4.60
CA PHE A 40 16.01 -3.03 4.73
C PHE A 40 15.24 -1.73 4.98
N HIS A 41 15.98 -0.71 5.41
CA HIS A 41 15.48 0.64 5.65
C HIS A 41 16.06 1.61 4.63
N GLU A 42 15.33 2.69 4.35
CA GLU A 42 15.88 3.80 3.58
C GLU A 42 16.86 4.64 4.41
N ARG A 43 17.56 5.60 3.78
CA ARG A 43 18.58 6.45 4.39
C ARG A 43 18.20 7.10 5.73
N ASN A 44 16.95 7.49 5.93
CA ASN A 44 16.48 8.08 7.20
C ASN A 44 15.94 7.04 8.19
N GLY A 45 16.24 5.75 7.97
CA GLY A 45 15.85 4.66 8.87
C GLY A 45 14.39 4.23 8.74
N ARG A 46 13.64 4.73 7.76
CA ARG A 46 12.23 4.38 7.58
C ARG A 46 12.06 3.01 6.92
N THR A 47 11.04 2.29 7.37
CA THR A 47 10.52 1.04 6.80
C THR A 47 10.14 1.28 5.34
N VAL A 48 10.53 0.35 4.47
CA VAL A 48 10.21 0.42 3.05
C VAL A 48 9.11 -0.58 2.70
N LEU A 49 8.03 -0.09 2.09
CA LEU A 49 7.00 -0.91 1.46
C LEU A 49 7.29 -1.02 -0.03
N ILE A 50 7.42 -2.25 -0.54
CA ILE A 50 7.69 -2.51 -1.97
C ILE A 50 6.41 -2.94 -2.67
N LEU A 51 6.10 -2.27 -3.77
CA LEU A 51 4.95 -2.50 -4.63
C LEU A 51 5.43 -2.89 -6.03
N LYS A 52 4.96 -4.03 -6.54
CA LYS A 52 5.30 -4.56 -7.87
C LYS A 52 4.02 -4.75 -8.69
N PRO A 53 3.44 -3.68 -9.27
CA PRO A 53 2.19 -3.78 -10.00
C PRO A 53 2.27 -4.67 -11.26
N GLY A 54 3.47 -4.98 -11.78
CA GLY A 54 3.67 -5.97 -12.84
C GLY A 54 3.40 -7.42 -12.42
N LEU A 55 3.30 -7.70 -11.11
CA LEU A 55 2.99 -9.02 -10.56
C LEU A 55 1.50 -9.17 -10.18
N GLN A 56 0.63 -8.31 -10.71
CA GLN A 56 -0.80 -8.38 -10.46
C GLN A 56 -1.39 -9.69 -11.01
N ASN A 57 -2.17 -10.39 -10.18
CA ASN A 57 -2.66 -11.74 -10.44
C ASN A 57 -4.18 -11.91 -10.28
N THR A 58 -4.88 -10.85 -9.89
CA THR A 58 -6.34 -10.85 -9.70
C THR A 58 -6.98 -9.72 -10.49
N THR A 59 -8.30 -9.80 -10.68
CA THR A 59 -9.08 -8.82 -11.46
C THR A 59 -10.01 -7.96 -10.60
N SER A 60 -10.30 -8.37 -9.37
CA SER A 60 -11.20 -7.64 -8.47
C SER A 60 -10.50 -6.42 -7.87
N ILE A 61 -10.88 -5.23 -8.34
CA ILE A 61 -10.36 -3.94 -7.85
C ILE A 61 -10.64 -3.77 -6.35
N ASP A 62 -11.82 -4.18 -5.89
CA ASP A 62 -12.19 -4.08 -4.48
C ASP A 62 -11.27 -4.94 -3.59
N ASN A 63 -10.98 -6.18 -4.01
CA ASN A 63 -10.09 -7.07 -3.25
C ASN A 63 -8.65 -6.54 -3.24
N GLN A 64 -8.21 -5.94 -4.34
CA GLN A 64 -6.88 -5.32 -4.45
C GLN A 64 -6.74 -4.14 -3.49
N ILE A 65 -7.75 -3.27 -3.42
CA ILE A 65 -7.76 -2.13 -2.49
C ILE A 65 -7.78 -2.62 -1.04
N ARG A 66 -8.64 -3.58 -0.71
CA ARG A 66 -8.73 -4.13 0.65
C ARG A 66 -7.43 -4.80 1.08
N HIS A 67 -6.77 -5.54 0.20
CA HIS A 67 -5.48 -6.16 0.48
C HIS A 67 -4.33 -5.15 0.63
N LEU A 68 -4.34 -4.08 -0.18
CA LEU A 68 -3.42 -2.95 -0.02
C LEU A 68 -3.59 -2.30 1.37
N VAL A 69 -4.82 -2.00 1.76
CA VAL A 69 -5.13 -1.46 3.10
C VAL A 69 -4.68 -2.42 4.20
N TYR A 70 -5.01 -3.70 4.10
CA TYR A 70 -4.59 -4.73 5.06
C TYR A 70 -3.07 -4.75 5.26
N LEU A 71 -2.28 -4.75 4.18
CA LEU A 71 -0.82 -4.78 4.28
C LEU A 71 -0.23 -3.48 4.83
N ILE A 72 -0.80 -2.33 4.46
CA ILE A 72 -0.38 -1.03 5.02
C ILE A 72 -0.64 -0.99 6.53
N GLU A 73 -1.83 -1.36 6.99
CA GLU A 73 -2.18 -1.42 8.40
C GLU A 73 -1.26 -2.39 9.17
N ASN A 74 -0.99 -3.56 8.59
CA ASN A 74 -0.09 -4.53 9.19
C ASN A 74 1.34 -3.96 9.32
N VAL A 75 1.81 -3.21 8.34
CA VAL A 75 3.10 -2.52 8.42
C VAL A 75 3.08 -1.45 9.53
N ILE A 76 2.03 -0.64 9.59
CA ILE A 76 1.87 0.43 10.60
C ILE A 76 1.87 -0.14 12.02
N LEU A 77 1.11 -1.21 12.26
CA LEU A 77 1.05 -1.90 13.56
C LEU A 77 2.41 -2.47 14.00
N ASN A 78 3.31 -2.72 13.04
CA ASN A 78 4.63 -3.30 13.27
C ASN A 78 5.76 -2.29 12.98
N LEU A 79 5.47 -0.98 12.99
CA LEU A 79 6.51 0.04 12.91
C LEU A 79 7.31 0.08 14.22
N PRO A 80 8.64 0.34 14.16
CA PRO A 80 9.43 0.60 15.35
C PRO A 80 8.87 1.76 16.17
N GLU A 81 9.04 1.70 17.49
CA GLU A 81 8.64 2.78 18.39
C GLU A 81 9.29 4.11 17.98
N GLY A 82 8.49 5.17 17.87
CA GLY A 82 8.94 6.49 17.41
C GLY A 82 9.03 6.64 15.89
N GLN A 83 8.73 5.60 15.12
CA GLN A 83 8.65 5.67 13.65
C GLN A 83 7.19 5.68 13.20
N GLU A 84 6.70 6.84 12.79
CA GLU A 84 5.32 7.01 12.30
C GLU A 84 5.25 7.04 10.77
N GLN A 85 6.39 6.91 10.11
CA GLN A 85 6.59 7.19 8.69
C GLN A 85 7.18 5.99 7.94
N MET A 86 6.71 5.75 6.72
CA MET A 86 7.27 4.77 5.80
C MET A 86 7.58 5.36 4.42
N ALA A 87 8.54 4.75 3.73
CA ALA A 87 8.88 5.03 2.34
C ALA A 87 8.31 3.95 1.42
N TRP A 88 7.91 4.34 0.21
CA TRP A 88 7.35 3.42 -0.77
C TRP A 88 8.31 3.28 -1.94
N LEU A 89 8.52 2.05 -2.41
CA LEU A 89 9.20 1.76 -3.66
C LEU A 89 8.23 1.07 -4.60
N ILE A 90 7.88 1.73 -5.69
CA ILE A 90 7.01 1.17 -6.73
C ILE A 90 7.85 0.74 -7.91
N ASP A 91 7.98 -0.56 -8.10
CA ASP A 91 8.72 -1.22 -9.17
C ASP A 91 7.78 -1.61 -10.31
N PHE A 92 7.81 -0.82 -11.37
CA PHE A 92 6.97 -1.00 -12.56
C PHE A 92 7.52 -2.04 -13.53
N THR A 93 8.53 -2.83 -13.15
CA THR A 93 9.02 -3.92 -14.00
C THR A 93 7.91 -4.91 -14.33
N GLY A 94 7.73 -5.21 -15.62
CA GLY A 94 6.66 -6.09 -16.11
C GLY A 94 5.27 -5.45 -16.10
N TRP A 95 5.14 -4.17 -15.77
CA TRP A 95 3.87 -3.45 -15.81
C TRP A 95 3.40 -3.25 -17.26
N SER A 96 2.11 -3.50 -17.50
CA SER A 96 1.45 -3.18 -18.76
C SER A 96 -0.02 -2.80 -18.52
N PHE A 97 -0.63 -2.06 -19.45
CA PHE A 97 -2.06 -1.73 -19.41
C PHE A 97 -2.97 -2.96 -19.39
N SER A 98 -2.52 -4.10 -19.92
CA SER A 98 -3.28 -5.35 -19.95
C SER A 98 -3.15 -6.20 -18.68
N THR A 99 -2.10 -5.99 -17.88
CA THR A 99 -1.76 -6.87 -16.74
C THR A 99 -1.96 -6.22 -15.39
N SER A 100 -2.35 -4.94 -15.33
CA SER A 100 -2.34 -4.18 -14.09
C SER A 100 -3.62 -3.38 -13.89
N VAL A 101 -3.98 -3.20 -12.63
CA VAL A 101 -5.00 -2.23 -12.19
C VAL A 101 -4.61 -0.87 -12.78
N PRO A 102 -5.57 -0.08 -13.31
CA PRO A 102 -5.27 1.28 -13.70
C PRO A 102 -4.54 1.97 -12.55
N VAL A 103 -3.31 2.41 -12.81
CA VAL A 103 -2.45 3.03 -11.79
C VAL A 103 -3.15 4.23 -11.17
N LYS A 104 -4.00 4.92 -11.94
CA LYS A 104 -4.91 5.95 -11.45
C LYS A 104 -5.83 5.47 -10.31
N SER A 105 -6.48 4.31 -10.44
CA SER A 105 -7.34 3.76 -9.37
C SER A 105 -6.54 3.36 -8.12
N THR A 106 -5.30 2.91 -8.31
CA THR A 106 -4.39 2.60 -7.19
C THR A 106 -3.94 3.88 -6.50
N ILE A 107 -3.53 4.90 -7.27
CA ILE A 107 -3.13 6.23 -6.77
C ILE A 107 -4.32 6.94 -6.10
N ASP A 108 -5.53 6.88 -6.65
CA ASP A 108 -6.72 7.45 -6.06
C ASP A 108 -7.06 6.77 -4.72
N SER A 109 -6.86 5.45 -4.64
CA SER A 109 -6.99 4.69 -3.40
C SER A 109 -5.91 5.05 -2.38
N ILE A 110 -4.65 5.20 -2.82
CA ILE A 110 -3.54 5.66 -1.97
C ILE A 110 -3.80 7.08 -1.48
N SER A 111 -4.30 7.97 -2.34
CA SER A 111 -4.68 9.35 -1.99
C SER A 111 -5.80 9.36 -0.95
N LYS A 112 -6.77 8.45 -1.07
CA LYS A 112 -7.79 8.25 -0.02
C LYS A 112 -7.18 7.77 1.29
N ILE A 113 -6.25 6.81 1.25
CA ILE A 113 -5.53 6.33 2.45
C ILE A 113 -4.72 7.46 3.10
N GLN A 114 -4.04 8.29 2.30
CA GLN A 114 -3.31 9.47 2.79
C GLN A 114 -4.23 10.50 3.46
N ASN A 115 -5.49 10.63 3.04
CA ASN A 115 -6.44 11.52 3.73
C ASN A 115 -6.80 11.01 5.14
N TYR A 116 -6.73 9.70 5.38
CA TYR A 116 -7.00 9.12 6.70
C TYR A 116 -5.75 8.98 7.56
N CYS A 117 -4.58 8.85 6.94
CA CYS A 117 -3.30 8.66 7.61
C CYS A 117 -2.19 9.50 6.94
N PRO A 118 -2.28 10.83 7.01
CA PRO A 118 -1.40 11.74 6.25
C PRO A 118 0.06 11.66 6.69
N GLU A 119 0.32 11.32 7.96
CA GLU A 119 1.68 11.18 8.49
C GLU A 119 2.45 9.95 8.00
N ILE A 120 1.79 8.95 7.41
CA ILE A 120 2.40 7.62 7.20
C ILE A 120 3.18 7.51 5.90
N LEU A 121 2.72 8.17 4.82
CA LEU A 121 3.41 8.15 3.52
C LEU A 121 4.20 9.45 3.33
N VAL A 122 5.52 9.36 3.45
CA VAL A 122 6.37 10.56 3.38
C VAL A 122 7.10 10.69 2.06
N VAL A 123 7.40 9.56 1.41
CA VAL A 123 8.09 9.55 0.12
C VAL A 123 7.73 8.30 -0.67
N ALA A 124 7.55 8.47 -1.98
CA ALA A 124 7.41 7.37 -2.93
C ALA A 124 8.50 7.48 -4.01
N PHE A 125 9.19 6.36 -4.25
CA PHE A 125 10.19 6.20 -5.30
C PHE A 125 9.61 5.33 -6.40
N PHE A 126 9.73 5.78 -7.65
CA PHE A 126 9.29 5.02 -8.81
C PHE A 126 10.49 4.44 -9.53
N TYR A 127 10.50 3.12 -9.70
CA TYR A 127 11.52 2.39 -10.42
C TYR A 127 10.98 1.88 -11.75
N ASN A 128 11.70 2.17 -12.83
CA ASN A 128 11.33 1.85 -14.21
C ASN A 128 9.90 2.31 -14.59
N PRO A 129 9.47 3.54 -14.22
CA PRO A 129 8.11 3.96 -14.51
C PRO A 129 7.86 4.00 -16.03
N PRO A 130 6.70 3.53 -16.52
CA PRO A 130 6.36 3.68 -17.93
C PRO A 130 6.30 5.17 -18.29
N ARG A 131 6.80 5.50 -19.48
CA ARG A 131 6.95 6.88 -19.99
C ARG A 131 5.69 7.75 -19.90
N ILE A 132 4.50 7.14 -19.84
CA ILE A 132 3.24 7.86 -19.65
C ILE A 132 3.17 8.61 -18.31
N PHE A 133 3.90 8.19 -17.28
CA PHE A 133 3.95 8.89 -16.00
C PHE A 133 4.85 10.12 -16.01
N GLU A 134 5.70 10.31 -17.02
CA GLU A 134 6.53 11.52 -17.17
C GLU A 134 5.71 12.72 -17.70
N ALA A 135 4.46 12.50 -18.12
CA ALA A 135 3.59 13.52 -18.71
C ALA A 135 2.77 14.33 -17.69
N PHE A 136 2.96 14.11 -16.38
CA PHE A 136 2.22 14.75 -15.29
C PHE A 136 3.14 15.37 -14.25
#